data_AF-A0A924HG00-F1
#
_entry.id   AF-A0A924HG00-F1
#
_cell.length_a   1.000
_cell.length_b   1.000
_cell.length_c   1.000
_cell.angle_alpha   90.00
_cell.angle_beta   90.00
_cell.angle_gamma   90.00
#
_symmetry.space_group_name_H-M   'P 1'
#
loop_
_entity.id
_entity.type
_entity.pdbx_description
1 polymer ?
#
loop_
_entity_poly.entity_id
_entity_poly.type
_entity_poly.pdbx_seq_one_letter_code
_entity_poly.pdbx_strand_id
1 'polypeptide(L)'
;AIAAFGAFLIVIFNSAYGVMNARKQRVMAAKVMGASRWQVFKDVLVWESLQPTFVGLRSAVSMALVIVIVAEMFIGADNGLGNRIINAQQVMRVKDMYAAILSAGVMGYALNVFFLIAEKRIVHWSGR
;
A
#
# COMPACT_ATOMS: atom_id res chain seq x y z
N ALA A 1 8.10 -6.33 -12.92
CA ALA A 1 6.84 -7.06 -13.22
C ALA A 1 6.24 -7.75 -11.99
N ILE A 2 6.98 -8.62 -11.29
CA ILE A 2 6.48 -9.42 -10.15
C ILE A 2 5.92 -8.54 -9.01
N ALA A 3 6.67 -7.50 -8.60
CA ALA A 3 6.21 -6.57 -7.57
C ALA A 3 4.97 -5.77 -7.97
N ALA A 4 4.84 -5.41 -9.25
CA ALA A 4 3.67 -4.69 -9.76
C ALA A 4 2.41 -5.57 -9.71
N PHE A 5 2.53 -6.86 -10.03
CA PHE A 5 1.43 -7.82 -9.93
C PHE A 5 0.97 -8.02 -8.48
N GLY A 6 1.91 -8.18 -7.55
CA GLY A 6 1.60 -8.29 -6.12
C GLY A 6 0.95 -7.03 -5.55
N ALA A 7 1.47 -5.85 -5.91
CA ALA A 7 0.88 -4.57 -5.54
C ALA A 7 -0.55 -4.44 -6.07
N PHE A 8 -0.77 -4.81 -7.33
CA PHE A 8 -2.07 -4.75 -7.99
C PHE A 8 -3.12 -5.62 -7.28
N LEU A 9 -2.77 -6.85 -6.89
CA LEU A 9 -3.66 -7.71 -6.11
C LEU A 9 -4.03 -7.07 -4.77
N ILE A 10 -3.07 -6.50 -4.04
CA ILE A 10 -3.33 -5.88 -2.73
C ILE A 10 -4.25 -4.65 -2.87
N VAL A 11 -4.04 -3.82 -3.90
CA VAL A 11 -4.92 -2.68 -4.19
C VAL A 11 -6.34 -3.18 -4.48
N ILE A 12 -6.51 -4.19 -5.34
CA ILE A 12 -7.82 -4.75 -5.67
C ILE A 12 -8.52 -5.30 -4.43
N PHE A 13 -7.82 -6.12 -3.63
CA PHE A 13 -8.42 -6.72 -2.44
C PHE A 13 -8.83 -5.65 -1.44
N ASN A 14 -7.99 -4.65 -1.17
CA ASN A 14 -8.35 -3.60 -0.22
C ASN A 14 -9.45 -2.66 -0.75
N SER A 15 -9.47 -2.39 -2.06
CA SER A 15 -10.57 -1.63 -2.68
C SER A 15 -11.89 -2.40 -2.60
N ALA A 16 -11.88 -3.71 -2.89
CA ALA A 16 -13.05 -4.57 -2.74
C ALA A 16 -13.54 -4.67 -1.28
N TYR A 17 -12.61 -4.84 -0.33
CA TYR A 17 -12.92 -4.76 1.10
C TYR A 17 -13.52 -3.40 1.46
N GLY A 18 -13.00 -2.32 0.88
CA GLY A 18 -13.50 -0.98 1.09
C GLY A 18 -14.94 -0.75 0.63
N VAL A 19 -15.28 -1.28 -0.54
CA VAL A 19 -16.65 -1.24 -1.06
C VAL A 19 -17.59 -2.13 -0.24
N MET A 20 -17.14 -3.32 0.16
CA MET A 20 -17.93 -4.24 1.00
C MET A 20 -18.18 -3.70 2.42
N ASN A 21 -17.22 -2.96 2.97
CA ASN A 21 -17.28 -2.43 4.34
C ASN A 21 -17.82 -0.99 4.41
N ALA A 22 -18.12 -0.37 3.25
CA ALA A 22 -18.86 0.89 3.19
C ALA A 22 -20.15 0.73 4.00
N ARG A 23 -20.33 1.60 5.01
CA ARG A 23 -21.30 1.34 6.09
C ARG A 23 -22.69 1.16 5.49
N LYS A 24 -23.24 -0.06 5.58
CA LYS A 24 -24.63 -0.39 5.22
C LYS A 24 -25.61 0.63 5.83
N GLN A 25 -25.30 1.18 6.99
CA GLN A 25 -26.06 2.26 7.65
C GLN A 25 -26.12 3.57 6.85
N ARG A 26 -25.02 4.02 6.22
CA ARG A 26 -25.01 5.25 5.39
C ARG A 26 -25.75 5.03 4.06
N VAL A 27 -25.63 3.83 3.49
CA VAL A 27 -26.41 3.43 2.30
C VAL A 27 -27.91 3.35 2.62
N MET A 28 -28.29 2.82 3.79
CA MET A 28 -29.68 2.80 4.24
C MET A 28 -30.21 4.20 4.54
N ALA A 29 -29.43 5.07 5.19
CA ALA A 29 -29.81 6.47 5.44
C ALA A 29 -30.05 7.25 4.13
N ALA A 30 -29.19 7.09 3.13
CA ALA A 30 -29.36 7.74 1.83
C ALA A 30 -30.62 7.23 1.09
N LYS A 31 -30.92 5.93 1.19
CA LYS A 31 -32.19 5.37 0.67
C LYS A 31 -33.42 5.94 1.40
N VAL A 32 -33.36 6.10 2.73
CA VAL A 32 -34.46 6.66 3.52
C VAL A 32 -34.67 8.15 3.19
N MET A 33 -33.62 8.89 2.85
CA MET A 33 -33.71 10.29 2.41
C MET A 33 -34.16 10.46 0.93
N GLY A 34 -34.54 9.38 0.24
CA GLY A 34 -35.06 9.45 -1.13
C GLY A 34 -34.00 9.63 -2.22
N ALA A 35 -32.71 9.40 -1.92
CA ALA A 35 -31.65 9.50 -2.92
C ALA A 35 -31.83 8.45 -4.04
N SER A 36 -31.69 8.88 -5.29
CA SER A 36 -31.74 7.98 -6.45
C SER A 36 -30.58 6.98 -6.41
N ARG A 37 -30.74 5.81 -7.05
CA ARG A 37 -29.67 4.78 -7.13
C ARG A 37 -28.34 5.34 -7.63
N TRP A 38 -28.39 6.39 -8.46
CA TRP A 38 -27.21 7.00 -9.04
C TRP A 38 -26.50 7.98 -8.08
N GLN A 39 -27.27 8.73 -7.28
CA GLN A 39 -26.74 9.55 -6.19
C GLN A 39 -26.13 8.69 -5.08
N VAL A 40 -26.77 7.58 -4.72
CA VAL A 40 -26.22 6.64 -3.72
C VAL A 40 -24.88 6.06 -4.18
N PHE A 41 -24.74 5.73 -5.46
CA PHE A 41 -23.48 5.23 -5.99
C PHE A 41 -22.37 6.30 -5.96
N LYS A 42 -22.64 7.49 -6.51
CA LYS A 42 -21.62 8.51 -6.73
C LYS A 42 -21.24 9.28 -5.47
N ASP A 43 -22.21 9.62 -4.63
CA ASP A 43 -21.98 10.47 -3.45
C ASP A 43 -21.71 9.68 -2.17
N VAL A 44 -22.25 8.45 -2.06
CA VAL A 44 -22.08 7.62 -0.86
C VAL A 44 -21.06 6.53 -1.11
N LEU A 45 -21.22 5.71 -2.15
CA LEU A 45 -20.39 4.52 -2.34
C LEU A 45 -18.96 4.88 -2.77
N VAL A 46 -18.80 5.76 -3.76
CA VAL A 46 -17.48 6.19 -4.25
C VAL A 46 -16.71 6.91 -3.14
N TRP A 47 -17.35 7.82 -2.40
CA TRP A 47 -16.69 8.53 -1.31
C TRP A 47 -16.33 7.60 -0.14
N GLU A 48 -17.26 6.74 0.31
CA GLU A 48 -16.97 5.78 1.40
C GLU A 48 -15.90 4.76 1.02
N SER A 49 -15.85 4.33 -0.25
CA SER A 49 -14.83 3.40 -0.74
C SER A 49 -13.45 4.03 -0.92
N LEU A 50 -13.36 5.37 -1.01
CA LEU A 50 -12.11 6.07 -1.28
C LEU A 50 -11.13 5.90 -0.10
N GLN A 51 -11.61 6.07 1.14
CA GLN A 51 -10.83 5.84 2.36
C GLN A 51 -10.14 4.46 2.40
N PRO A 52 -10.87 3.33 2.37
CA PRO A 52 -10.28 2.00 2.41
C PRO A 52 -9.47 1.66 1.16
N THR A 53 -9.79 2.24 -0.01
CA THR A 53 -8.95 2.11 -1.22
C THR A 53 -7.59 2.77 -1.00
N PHE A 54 -7.51 3.94 -0.37
CA PHE A 54 -6.25 4.61 -0.03
C PHE A 54 -5.44 3.85 1.03
N VAL A 55 -6.10 3.30 2.06
CA VAL A 55 -5.47 2.39 3.03
C VAL A 55 -4.87 1.18 2.31
N GLY A 56 -5.62 0.65 1.33
CA GLY A 56 -5.18 -0.42 0.46
C GLY A 56 -3.97 -0.09 -0.39
N LEU A 57 -3.97 1.09 -1.00
CA LEU A 57 -2.86 1.60 -1.78
C LEU A 57 -1.60 1.74 -0.93
N ARG A 58 -1.71 2.28 0.29
CA ARG A 58 -0.59 2.35 1.24
C ARG A 58 -0.02 0.97 1.56
N SER A 59 -0.89 0.03 1.92
CA SER A 59 -0.48 -1.35 2.23
C SER A 59 0.18 -2.03 1.02
N ALA A 60 -0.38 -1.83 -0.18
CA ALA A 60 0.15 -2.36 -1.43
C ALA A 60 1.55 -1.83 -1.74
N VAL A 61 1.81 -0.54 -1.55
CA VAL A 61 3.13 0.05 -1.80
C VAL A 61 4.17 -0.46 -0.80
N SER A 62 3.80 -0.56 0.48
CA SER A 62 4.70 -1.13 1.50
C SER A 62 5.08 -2.57 1.15
N MET A 63 4.12 -3.38 0.72
CA MET A 63 4.38 -4.78 0.34
C MET A 63 5.16 -4.87 -0.98
N ALA A 64 4.88 -3.99 -1.95
CA ALA A 64 5.59 -3.93 -3.22
C ALA A 64 7.09 -3.72 -3.00
N LEU A 65 7.47 -2.82 -2.09
CA LEU A 65 8.86 -2.57 -1.74
C LEU A 65 9.54 -3.82 -1.18
N VAL A 66 8.88 -4.54 -0.28
CA VAL A 66 9.41 -5.80 0.28
C VAL A 66 9.62 -6.83 -0.84
N ILE A 67 8.64 -6.97 -1.74
CA ILE A 67 8.72 -7.90 -2.87
C ILE A 67 9.85 -7.50 -3.83
N VAL A 68 10.06 -6.21 -4.10
CA VAL A 68 11.19 -5.74 -4.93
C VAL A 68 12.52 -6.11 -4.29
N ILE A 69 12.71 -5.83 -2.99
CA ILE A 69 13.98 -6.13 -2.31
C ILE A 69 14.26 -7.63 -2.35
N VAL A 70 13.25 -8.46 -2.03
CA VAL A 70 13.38 -9.92 -2.12
C VAL A 70 13.66 -10.35 -3.56
N ALA A 71 12.99 -9.77 -4.55
CA ALA A 71 13.26 -10.09 -5.97
C ALA A 71 14.70 -9.71 -6.37
N GLU A 72 15.21 -8.55 -5.95
CA GLU A 72 16.60 -8.14 -6.19
C GLU A 72 17.61 -9.10 -5.54
N MET A 73 17.26 -9.69 -4.41
CA MET A 73 18.06 -10.71 -3.73
C MET A 73 18.13 -12.00 -4.55
N PHE A 74 16.99 -12.53 -5.02
CA PHE A 74 16.95 -13.86 -5.64
C PHE A 74 17.28 -13.87 -7.14
N ILE A 75 16.95 -12.79 -7.86
CA ILE A 75 17.07 -12.72 -9.32
C ILE A 75 18.41 -12.09 -9.74
N GLY A 76 19.18 -11.53 -8.80
CA GLY A 76 20.52 -11.01 -9.06
C GLY A 76 20.48 -9.75 -9.93
N ALA A 77 19.89 -8.66 -9.43
CA ALA A 77 19.94 -7.37 -10.12
C ALA A 77 21.32 -6.72 -9.94
N ASP A 78 21.98 -6.31 -11.03
CA ASP A 78 23.37 -5.80 -11.02
C ASP A 78 23.62 -4.66 -10.01
N ASN A 79 22.61 -3.81 -9.74
CA ASN A 79 22.73 -2.63 -8.88
C ASN A 79 21.63 -2.49 -7.79
N GLY A 80 21.13 -3.61 -7.26
CA GLY A 80 20.08 -3.62 -6.22
C GLY A 80 20.60 -3.52 -4.76
N LEU A 81 19.77 -2.97 -3.87
CA LEU A 81 20.01 -2.99 -2.41
C LEU A 81 19.98 -4.44 -1.91
N GLY A 82 19.06 -5.26 -2.45
CA GLY A 82 18.98 -6.68 -2.15
C GLY A 82 20.24 -7.45 -2.57
N ASN A 83 20.79 -7.13 -3.75
CA ASN A 83 22.02 -7.74 -4.23
C ASN A 83 23.22 -7.38 -3.34
N ARG A 84 23.33 -6.13 -2.86
CA ARG A 84 24.38 -5.73 -1.91
C ARG A 84 24.33 -6.51 -0.59
N ILE A 85 23.14 -6.83 -0.09
CA ILE A 85 22.99 -7.67 1.11
C ILE A 85 23.56 -9.07 0.86
N ILE A 86 23.19 -9.70 -0.27
CA ILE A 86 23.67 -11.04 -0.60
C ILE A 86 25.17 -11.07 -0.91
N ASN A 87 25.69 -10.09 -1.64
CA ASN A 87 27.12 -10.00 -1.92
C ASN A 87 27.91 -9.81 -0.62
N ALA A 88 27.47 -8.94 0.28
CA ALA A 88 28.11 -8.79 1.58
C ALA A 88 28.03 -10.07 2.43
N GLN A 89 26.92 -10.81 2.34
CA GLN A 89 26.77 -12.13 2.99
C GLN A 89 27.74 -13.15 2.39
N GLN A 90 27.85 -13.24 1.06
CA GLN A 90 28.73 -14.19 0.36
C GLN A 90 30.21 -13.97 0.66
N VAL A 91 30.62 -12.71 0.79
CA VAL A 91 32.00 -12.32 1.16
C VAL A 91 32.21 -12.30 2.68
N MET A 92 31.22 -12.74 3.48
CA MET A 92 31.26 -12.77 4.95
C MET A 92 31.56 -11.39 5.58
N ARG A 93 31.22 -10.30 4.88
CA ARG A 93 31.36 -8.91 5.35
C ARG A 93 30.13 -8.51 6.14
N VAL A 94 30.01 -9.08 7.34
CA VAL A 94 28.84 -8.92 8.23
C VAL A 94 28.52 -7.45 8.52
N LYS A 95 29.53 -6.59 8.68
CA LYS A 95 29.35 -5.14 8.89
C LYS A 95 28.59 -4.48 7.72
N ASP A 96 29.00 -4.77 6.49
CA ASP A 96 28.38 -4.18 5.29
C ASP A 96 26.99 -4.77 5.03
N MET A 97 26.79 -6.04 5.38
CA MET A 97 25.48 -6.69 5.32
C MET A 97 24.47 -5.98 6.22
N TYR A 98 24.82 -5.75 7.50
CA TYR A 98 23.93 -5.04 8.42
C TYR A 98 23.73 -3.56 8.03
N ALA A 99 24.76 -2.89 7.51
CA ALA A 99 24.62 -1.54 6.98
C ALA A 99 23.61 -1.48 5.82
N ALA A 100 23.66 -2.46 4.90
CA ALA A 100 22.71 -2.57 3.80
C ALA A 100 21.29 -2.88 4.30
N ILE A 101 21.13 -3.81 5.26
CA ILE A 101 19.83 -4.13 5.89
C ILE A 101 19.22 -2.89 6.57
N LEU A 102 20.02 -2.16 7.35
CA LEU A 102 19.56 -0.92 8.00
C LEU A 102 19.15 0.14 6.97
N SER A 103 19.94 0.33 5.91
CA SER A 103 19.59 1.27 4.85
C SER A 103 18.29 0.91 4.13
N ALA A 104 18.05 -0.39 3.90
CA ALA A 104 16.79 -0.88 3.33
C ALA A 104 15.60 -0.64 4.28
N GLY A 105 15.80 -0.86 5.59
CA GLY A 105 14.80 -0.56 6.62
C GLY A 105 14.45 0.93 6.70
N VAL A 106 15.46 1.80 6.66
CA VAL A 106 15.26 3.26 6.64
C VAL A 106 14.52 3.69 5.37
N MET A 107 14.87 3.15 4.20
CA MET A 107 14.17 3.43 2.94
C MET A 107 12.70 2.99 2.99
N GLY A 108 12.44 1.77 3.47
CA GLY A 108 11.09 1.25 3.64
C GLY A 108 10.26 2.09 4.62
N TYR A 109 10.86 2.49 5.74
CA TYR A 109 10.22 3.38 6.70
C TYR A 109 9.95 4.77 6.12
N ALA A 110 10.91 5.37 5.42
CA ALA A 110 10.75 6.68 4.79
C ALA A 110 9.62 6.67 3.75
N LEU A 111 9.53 5.62 2.93
CA LEU A 111 8.42 5.45 1.99
C LEU A 111 7.09 5.25 2.72
N ASN A 112 7.04 4.44 3.77
CA ASN A 112 5.83 4.28 4.56
C ASN A 112 5.36 5.62 5.16
N VAL A 113 6.27 6.42 5.71
CA VAL A 113 5.96 7.76 6.24
C VAL A 113 5.50 8.71 5.13
N PHE A 114 6.16 8.72 3.98
CA PHE A 114 5.75 9.52 2.83
C PHE A 114 4.31 9.20 2.39
N PHE A 115 3.97 7.91 2.28
CA PHE A 115 2.61 7.48 1.95
C PHE A 115 1.60 7.81 3.06
N LEU A 116 2.00 7.75 4.33
CA LEU A 116 1.14 8.11 5.45
C LEU A 116 0.82 9.62 5.47
N ILE A 117 1.80 10.47 5.13
CA ILE A 117 1.60 11.91 4.96
C ILE A 117 0.70 12.19 3.73
N ALA A 118 0.95 11.51 2.61
CA ALA A 118 0.15 11.64 1.41
C ALA A 118 -1.32 11.21 1.66
N GLU A 119 -1.52 10.11 2.38
CA GLU A 119 -2.84 9.61 2.79
C GLU A 119 -3.55 10.65 3.67
N LYS A 120 -2.89 11.16 4.72
CA LYS A 120 -3.48 12.21 5.58
C LYS A 120 -3.84 13.49 4.81
N ARG A 121 -3.06 13.84 3.78
CA ARG A 121 -3.31 15.03 2.95
C ARG A 121 -4.45 14.83 1.95
N ILE A 122 -4.75 13.62 1.50
CA ILE A 122 -5.83 13.37 0.53
C ILE A 122 -7.12 12.92 1.24
N VAL A 123 -6.98 12.17 2.33
CA VAL A 123 -8.07 11.56 3.10
C VAL A 123 -8.24 12.33 4.41
N HIS A 124 -8.49 13.64 4.30
CA HIS A 124 -8.72 14.53 5.43
C HIS A 124 -10.08 14.30 6.14
N TRP A 125 -10.98 13.52 5.54
CA TRP A 125 -12.35 13.31 6.03
C TRP A 125 -12.54 12.04 6.87
N SER A 126 -11.47 11.26 7.11
CA SER A 126 -11.54 9.98 7.84
C SER A 126 -11.90 10.08 9.34
N GLY A 127 -12.24 11.27 9.84
CA GLY A 127 -12.48 11.54 11.26
C GLY A 127 -13.77 12.30 11.60
N ARG A 128 -14.74 12.42 10.67
CA ARG A 128 -16.06 13.02 10.95
C ARG A 128 -17.22 12.17 10.42
#